data_AF-A0A9E4E5Z4-F1
#
_entry.id   AF-A0A9E4E5Z4-F1
#
_cell.length_a   1.000
_cell.length_b   1.000
_cell.length_c   1.000
_cell.angle_alpha   90.00
_cell.angle_beta   90.00
_cell.angle_gamma   90.00
#
_symmetry.space_group_name_H-M   'P 1'
#
loop_
_entity.id
_entity.type
_entity.pdbx_description
1 polymer ?
#
loop_
_entity_poly.entity_id
_entity_poly.type
_entity_poly.pdbx_seq_one_letter_code
_entity_poly.pdbx_strand_id
1 'polypeptide(L)' 'MGEIVNGDKPGCQLEDEITFFKSVGVGVQDAVAASVVLTVAEAKNFGIVVEVVQ' A
#
# COMPACT_ATOMS: atom_id res chain seq x y z
N MET A 1 3.19 -3.03 11.78
CA MET A 1 2.52 -1.96 11.00
C MET A 1 1.01 -2.07 11.06
N GLY A 2 0.40 -3.16 10.59
CA GLY A 2 -1.07 -3.33 10.65
C GLY A 2 -1.66 -3.05 12.03
N GLU A 3 -1.12 -3.70 13.08
CA GLU A 3 -1.56 -3.49 14.48
C GLU A 3 -1.44 -2.02 14.95
N ILE A 4 -0.45 -1.27 14.46
CA ILE A 4 -0.29 0.16 14.81
C ILE A 4 -1.32 1.00 14.04
N VAL A 5 -1.50 0.74 12.75
CA VAL A 5 -2.49 1.42 11.90
C VAL A 5 -3.92 1.17 12.39
N ASN A 6 -4.21 -0.05 12.84
CA ASN A 6 -5.51 -0.45 13.37
C ASN A 6 -5.76 0.04 14.81
N GLY A 7 -4.74 0.56 15.49
CA GLY A 7 -4.84 1.01 16.89
C GLY A 7 -4.75 -0.11 17.92
N ASP A 8 -4.45 -1.34 17.51
CA ASP A 8 -4.26 -2.48 18.41
C ASP A 8 -2.99 -2.35 19.26
N LYS A 9 -1.98 -1.59 18.77
CA LYS A 9 -0.72 -1.28 19.47
C LYS A 9 -0.30 0.17 19.27
N PRO A 10 0.35 0.81 20.27
CA PRO A 10 0.90 2.14 20.11
C PRO A 10 2.08 2.17 19.12
N GLY A 11 2.28 3.32 18.47
CA GLY A 11 3.49 3.62 17.71
C GLY A 11 4.63 4.11 18.62
N CYS A 12 5.58 4.89 18.08
CA CYS A 12 6.57 5.61 18.90
C CYS A 12 5.86 6.49 19.93
N GLN A 13 6.29 6.46 21.19
CA GLN A 13 5.58 7.14 22.30
C GLN A 13 6.37 8.26 22.97
N LEU A 14 7.69 8.27 22.84
CA LEU A 14 8.56 9.24 23.51
C LEU A 14 9.48 9.91 22.49
N GLU A 15 9.83 11.17 22.73
CA GLU A 15 10.66 11.97 21.83
C GLU A 15 12.07 11.38 21.63
N ASP A 16 12.64 10.79 22.69
CA ASP A 16 13.98 10.22 22.68
C ASP A 16 14.03 8.72 22.29
N GLU A 17 12.89 8.13 21.92
CA GLU A 17 12.81 6.72 21.53
C GLU A 17 13.36 6.50 20.12
N ILE A 18 14.33 5.59 19.98
CA ILE A 18 14.81 5.16 18.67
C ILE A 18 13.90 4.02 18.15
N THR A 19 13.05 4.31 17.18
CA THR A 19 12.20 3.31 16.52
C THR A 19 12.82 2.84 15.19
N PHE A 20 12.92 1.52 14.99
CA PHE A 20 13.34 0.94 13.71
C PHE A 20 12.17 0.30 12.98
N PHE A 21 11.81 0.86 11.82
CA PHE A 21 10.88 0.20 10.91
C PHE A 21 11.64 -0.71 9.95
N LYS A 22 11.43 -2.02 10.09
CA LYS A 22 11.92 -3.02 9.13
C LYS A 22 10.77 -3.58 8.30
N SER A 23 10.94 -3.53 6.98
CA SER A 23 10.04 -4.15 6.02
C SER A 23 10.74 -5.20 5.17
N VAL A 24 9.95 -6.13 4.64
CA VAL A 24 10.33 -7.14 3.63
C VAL A 24 9.56 -6.98 2.32
N GLY A 25 8.59 -6.06 2.26
CA GLY A 25 7.61 -5.95 1.17
C GLY A 25 6.45 -6.93 1.35
N VAL A 26 5.22 -6.51 1.01
CA VAL A 26 4.02 -7.33 1.15
C VAL A 26 3.17 -7.17 -0.12
N GLY A 27 2.96 -8.24 -0.88
CA GLY A 27 2.28 -8.17 -2.18
C GLY A 27 0.87 -7.58 -2.14
N VAL A 28 0.17 -7.65 -1.00
CA VAL A 28 -1.14 -6.99 -0.83
C VAL A 28 -1.03 -5.46 -0.91
N GLN A 29 0.09 -4.87 -0.48
CA GLN A 29 0.33 -3.43 -0.59
C GLN A 29 0.48 -3.03 -2.06
N ASP A 30 1.16 -3.85 -2.85
CA ASP A 30 1.31 -3.64 -4.30
C ASP A 30 -0.05 -3.76 -5.01
N ALA A 31 -0.84 -4.78 -4.67
CA ALA A 31 -2.16 -4.99 -5.25
C ALA A 31 -3.13 -3.83 -4.95
N VAL A 32 -3.14 -3.31 -3.71
CA VAL A 32 -3.97 -2.15 -3.33
C VAL A 32 -3.49 -0.89 -4.03
N ALA A 33 -2.17 -0.64 -4.09
CA ALA A 33 -1.62 0.50 -4.82
C ALA A 33 -1.99 0.46 -6.31
N ALA A 34 -1.86 -0.71 -6.94
CA ALA A 34 -2.24 -0.92 -8.34
C ALA A 34 -3.74 -0.67 -8.56
N SER A 35 -4.61 -1.16 -7.66
CA SER A 35 -6.06 -0.95 -7.75
C SER A 35 -6.44 0.54 -7.67
N VAL A 36 -5.82 1.30 -6.77
CA VAL A 36 -6.06 2.75 -6.66
C VAL A 36 -5.64 3.48 -7.92
N VAL A 37 -4.45 3.16 -8.45
CA VAL A 37 -3.95 3.78 -9.70
C VAL A 37 -4.83 3.40 -10.88
N LEU A 38 -5.24 2.14 -11.01
CA LEU A 38 -6.10 1.66 -12.08
C LEU A 38 -7.45 2.39 -12.07
N THR A 39 -8.08 2.55 -10.90
CA THR A 39 -9.35 3.29 -10.76
C THR A 39 -9.25 4.72 -11.31
N VAL A 40 -8.14 5.41 -11.02
CA VAL A 40 -7.91 6.77 -11.52
C VAL A 40 -7.62 6.77 -13.02
N ALA A 41 -6.88 5.77 -13.52
CA ALA A 41 -6.59 5.63 -14.95
C ALA A 41 -7.87 5.42 -15.77
N GLU A 42 -8.77 4.54 -15.31
CA GLU A 42 -10.06 4.30 -15.95
C GLU A 42 -10.92 5.58 -16.00
N ALA A 43 -11.02 6.30 -14.87
CA ALA A 43 -11.79 7.55 -14.79
C ALA A 43 -11.23 8.66 -15.71
N LYS A 44 -9.94 8.61 -16.04
CA LYS A 44 -9.27 9.59 -16.91
C LYS A 44 -9.05 9.07 -18.33
N ASN A 45 -9.54 7.88 -18.65
CA ASN A 45 -9.30 7.21 -19.94
C ASN A 45 -7.81 7.10 -20.29
N PHE A 46 -7.00 6.68 -19.32
CA PHE A 46 -5.57 6.42 -19.49
C PHE A 46 -5.29 4.93 -19.69
N GLY A 47 -4.30 4.63 -20.53
CA GLY A 47 -3.87 3.26 -20.82
C GLY A 47 -4.45 2.71 -22.12
N ILE A 48 -4.24 1.41 -22.34
CA ILE A 48 -4.69 0.68 -23.53
C ILE A 48 -5.23 -0.67 -23.05
N VAL A 49 -6.41 -1.06 -23.52
CA VAL A 49 -6.94 -2.40 -23.32
C VAL A 49 -6.30 -3.34 -24.33
N VAL A 50 -5.66 -4.41 -23.85
CA VAL A 50 -5.04 -5.44 -24.68
C VAL A 50 -5.74 -6.75 -24.40
N GLU A 51 -6.16 -7.44 -25.46
CA GLU A 51 -6.71 -8.78 -25.35
C GLU A 51 -5.58 -9.78 -25.07
N VAL A 52 -5.65 -10.46 -23.94
CA VAL A 52 -4.65 -11.45 -23.55
C VAL A 52 -5.10 -12.81 -24.08
N VAL A 53 -4.45 -13.29 -25.13
CA VAL A 53 -4.61 -14.67 -25.63
C VAL A 53 -3.78 -15.59 -24.72
N GLN A 54 -4.42 -16.63 -24.19
CA GLN A 54 -3.76 -17.69 -23.43
C GLN A 54 -3.16 -18.75 -24.36
#